data_AF-A0A378PHQ3-F1
#
_entry.id   AF-A0A378PHQ3-F1
#
_cell.length_a   1.000
_cell.length_b   1.000
_cell.length_c   1.000
_cell.angle_alpha   90.00
_cell.angle_beta   90.00
_cell.angle_gamma   90.00
#
_symmetry.space_group_name_H-M   'P 1'
#
loop_
_entity.id
_entity.type
_entity.pdbx_description
1 polymer ?
#
loop_
_entity_poly.entity_id
_entity_poly.type
_entity_poly.pdbx_seq_one_letter_code
_entity_poly.pdbx_strand_id
1 'polypeptide(L)'
;MSNQLPLTQSQKIDNSFVNVFHAQIDETSQLAVNARDLHNFLQVGRDFNNWVKDRIKQYQFVEGQDFLIIVSKTGKRKNVIKKDYHLTLDMAKELAMIENNEQGRKVRRYFIDCEKKANSLTAQITETTILLKSIDGNLSEAGRYLAIHGKQTKPTLKGRLSELLQKAQPYLPFVEFGGVK
;
A
#
# COMPACT_ATOMS: atom_id res chain seq x y z
N MET A 1 11.01 -6.21 -28.76
CA MET A 1 11.97 -5.57 -27.84
C MET A 1 11.31 -5.52 -26.48
N SER A 2 11.76 -6.38 -25.57
CA SER A 2 11.07 -6.71 -24.32
C SER A 2 11.47 -5.70 -23.24
N ASN A 3 10.58 -4.77 -22.91
CA ASN A 3 10.74 -3.88 -21.75
C ASN A 3 10.42 -4.67 -20.48
N GLN A 4 11.42 -5.33 -19.91
CA GLN A 4 11.35 -5.78 -18.53
C GLN A 4 11.51 -4.55 -17.64
N LEU A 5 10.45 -4.22 -16.90
CA LEU A 5 10.50 -3.28 -15.78
C LEU A 5 11.60 -3.74 -14.81
N PRO A 6 12.51 -2.86 -14.37
CA PRO A 6 13.51 -3.25 -13.40
C PRO A 6 12.81 -3.63 -12.11
N LEU A 7 12.99 -4.89 -11.69
CA LEU A 7 12.65 -5.35 -10.35
C LEU A 7 13.44 -4.49 -9.37
N THR A 8 12.76 -3.55 -8.73
CA THR A 8 13.34 -2.69 -7.70
C THR A 8 13.87 -3.58 -6.60
N GLN A 9 15.19 -3.52 -6.43
CA GLN A 9 15.92 -4.18 -5.36
C GLN A 9 15.23 -3.86 -4.04
N SER A 10 14.84 -4.91 -3.30
CA SER A 10 14.35 -4.81 -1.94
C SER A 10 15.40 -4.05 -1.13
N GLN A 11 15.13 -2.78 -0.85
CA GLN A 11 15.93 -2.02 0.09
C GLN A 11 15.82 -2.74 1.43
N LYS A 12 16.90 -3.43 1.79
CA LYS A 12 17.12 -3.94 3.13
C LYS A 12 16.96 -2.78 4.10
N ILE A 13 15.88 -2.78 4.88
CA ILE A 13 15.68 -1.80 5.94
C ILE A 13 16.58 -2.24 7.09
N ASP A 14 17.88 -1.96 6.96
CA ASP A 14 18.87 -2.17 8.01
C ASP A 14 18.71 -1.06 9.07
N ASN A 15 17.62 -1.16 9.85
CA ASN A 15 17.42 -0.51 11.14
C ASN A 15 16.16 -1.08 11.80
N SER A 16 16.11 -2.40 11.98
CA SER A 16 14.95 -3.05 12.59
C SER A 16 14.68 -2.46 13.97
N PHE A 17 13.64 -1.63 14.03
CA PHE A 17 12.75 -1.55 15.18
C PHE A 17 12.47 -3.00 15.65
N VAL A 18 12.32 -3.16 16.96
CA VAL A 18 12.10 -4.45 17.64
C VAL A 18 11.37 -5.50 16.80
N ASN A 19 11.79 -6.76 16.93
CA ASN A 19 11.26 -7.87 16.15
C ASN A 19 9.71 -7.88 16.19
N VAL A 20 9.11 -7.77 15.02
CA VAL A 20 7.66 -7.75 14.83
C VAL A 20 7.21 -9.13 14.38
N PHE A 21 6.18 -9.67 15.02
CA PHE A 21 5.60 -10.97 14.70
C PHE A 21 4.07 -10.91 14.72
N HIS A 22 3.41 -11.88 14.12
CA HIS A 22 1.95 -12.00 14.20
C HIS A 22 1.54 -12.63 15.54
N ALA A 23 0.59 -12.00 16.22
CA ALA A 23 -0.07 -12.53 17.41
C ALA A 23 -1.59 -12.50 17.22
N GLN A 24 -2.29 -13.42 17.87
CA GLN A 24 -3.75 -13.38 18.00
C GLN A 24 -4.09 -12.57 19.25
N ILE A 25 -4.43 -11.29 19.05
CA ILE A 25 -4.86 -10.39 20.12
C ILE A 25 -6.36 -10.18 19.88
N ASP A 26 -7.17 -10.56 20.86
CA ASP A 26 -8.61 -10.77 20.70
C ASP A 26 -8.93 -11.86 19.65
N GLU A 27 -9.83 -11.58 18.70
CA GLU A 27 -10.18 -12.46 17.57
C GLU A 27 -9.45 -12.07 16.26
N THR A 28 -8.49 -11.15 16.32
CA THR A 28 -7.77 -10.65 15.13
C THR A 28 -6.29 -10.99 15.15
N SER A 29 -5.79 -11.43 13.98
CA SER A 29 -4.35 -11.54 13.76
C SER A 29 -3.78 -10.16 13.54
N GLN A 30 -2.97 -9.70 14.49
CA GLN A 30 -2.34 -8.38 14.45
C GLN A 30 -0.83 -8.50 14.61
N LEU A 31 -0.12 -7.47 14.16
CA LEU A 31 1.32 -7.38 14.38
C LEU A 31 1.59 -6.94 15.82
N ALA A 32 2.51 -7.66 16.47
CA ALA A 32 2.88 -7.46 17.84
C ALA A 32 4.40 -7.46 18.01
N VAL A 33 4.85 -6.92 19.14
CA VAL A 33 6.26 -6.87 19.55
C VAL A 33 6.42 -7.39 20.97
N ASN A 34 7.61 -7.90 21.29
CA ASN A 34 7.93 -8.27 22.66
C ASN A 34 8.23 -7.03 23.50
N ALA A 35 7.54 -6.86 24.62
CA ALA A 35 7.71 -5.70 25.48
C ALA A 35 9.12 -5.57 26.08
N ARG A 36 9.83 -6.68 26.33
CA ARG A 36 11.21 -6.62 26.85
C ARG A 36 12.18 -6.13 25.80
N ASP A 37 12.01 -6.58 24.56
CA ASP A 37 12.82 -6.11 23.45
C ASP A 37 12.60 -4.60 23.27
N LEU A 38 11.35 -4.14 23.39
CA LEU A 38 11.02 -2.71 23.30
C LEU A 38 11.64 -1.93 24.45
N HIS A 39 11.53 -2.42 25.69
CA HIS A 39 12.13 -1.80 26.86
C HIS A 39 13.65 -1.65 26.73
N ASN A 40 14.32 -2.70 26.28
CA ASN A 40 15.76 -2.71 26.02
C ASN A 40 16.13 -1.72 24.90
N PHE A 41 15.38 -1.74 23.79
CA PHE A 41 15.59 -0.84 22.66
C PHE A 41 15.43 0.63 23.07
N LEU A 42 14.41 0.94 23.86
CA LEU A 42 14.15 2.29 24.37
C LEU A 42 15.14 2.71 25.47
N GLN A 43 15.99 1.82 25.97
CA GLN A 43 16.98 2.10 27.02
C GLN A 43 16.35 2.72 28.28
N VAL A 44 15.20 2.21 28.69
CA VAL A 44 14.48 2.71 29.86
C VAL A 44 15.22 2.28 31.13
N GLY A 45 15.59 3.25 31.98
CA GLY A 45 16.35 2.98 33.21
C GLY A 45 15.57 2.30 34.34
N ARG A 46 14.23 2.34 34.31
CA ARG A 46 13.37 1.63 35.27
C ARG A 46 13.37 0.14 34.98
N ASP A 47 13.27 -0.69 36.01
CA ASP A 47 13.12 -2.13 35.84
C ASP A 47 11.85 -2.47 35.02
N PHE A 48 11.97 -3.47 34.16
CA PHE A 48 10.92 -3.85 33.21
C PHE A 48 9.56 -4.12 33.89
N ASN A 49 9.55 -4.80 35.04
CA ASN A 49 8.31 -5.25 35.68
C ASN A 49 7.50 -4.06 36.23
N ASN A 50 8.17 -3.09 36.85
CA ASN A 50 7.49 -1.88 37.31
C ASN A 50 7.13 -0.98 36.13
N TRP A 51 8.05 -0.82 35.17
CA TRP A 51 7.82 -0.02 33.98
C TRP A 51 6.56 -0.41 33.21
N VAL A 52 6.42 -1.69 32.84
CA VAL A 52 5.28 -2.14 32.03
C VAL A 52 3.96 -2.00 32.78
N LYS A 53 3.93 -2.32 34.09
CA LYS A 53 2.72 -2.19 34.92
C LYS A 53 2.31 -0.73 35.10
N ASP A 54 3.26 0.15 35.34
CA ASP A 54 3.00 1.57 35.52
C ASP A 54 2.48 2.18 34.22
N ARG A 55 3.05 1.82 33.07
CA ARG A 55 2.59 2.31 31.76
C ARG A 55 1.21 1.79 31.41
N ILE A 56 0.94 0.50 31.60
CA ILE A 56 -0.40 -0.08 31.43
C ILE A 56 -1.43 0.69 32.26
N LYS A 57 -1.13 0.91 33.55
CA LYS A 57 -2.04 1.63 34.45
C LYS A 57 -2.21 3.11 34.07
N GLN A 58 -1.12 3.80 33.76
CA GLN A 58 -1.12 5.24 33.50
C GLN A 58 -1.86 5.60 32.21
N TYR A 59 -1.70 4.78 31.17
CA TYR A 59 -2.30 5.02 29.85
C TYR A 59 -3.53 4.15 29.59
N GLN A 60 -3.98 3.41 30.60
CA GLN A 60 -5.23 2.64 30.58
C GLN A 60 -5.27 1.58 29.46
N PHE A 61 -4.12 1.00 29.12
CA PHE A 61 -4.05 -0.09 28.15
C PHE A 61 -4.85 -1.31 28.63
N VAL A 62 -5.54 -1.96 27.71
CA VAL A 62 -6.49 -3.06 27.97
C VAL A 62 -5.88 -4.39 27.53
N GLU A 63 -5.86 -5.37 28.45
CA GLU A 63 -5.45 -6.74 28.12
C GLU A 63 -6.44 -7.36 27.13
N GLY A 64 -5.90 -8.03 26.11
CA GLY A 64 -6.69 -8.59 25.00
C GLY A 64 -6.96 -7.59 23.88
N GLN A 65 -6.70 -6.29 24.06
CA GLN A 65 -6.80 -5.29 22.99
C GLN A 65 -5.43 -4.70 22.64
N ASP A 66 -4.72 -4.18 23.65
CA ASP A 66 -3.42 -3.52 23.47
C ASP A 66 -2.24 -4.45 23.71
N PHE A 67 -2.43 -5.46 24.57
CA PHE A 67 -1.38 -6.41 24.89
C PHE A 67 -1.94 -7.77 25.34
N LEU A 68 -1.05 -8.77 25.35
CA LEU A 68 -1.28 -10.08 25.95
C LEU A 68 -0.22 -10.37 27.00
N ILE A 69 -0.62 -11.03 28.08
CA ILE A 69 0.30 -11.53 29.10
C ILE A 69 0.72 -12.96 28.76
N ILE A 70 2.03 -13.15 28.58
CA ILE A 70 2.65 -14.46 28.40
C ILE A 70 3.22 -14.90 29.74
N VAL A 71 2.68 -15.99 30.27
CA VAL A 71 3.14 -16.55 31.54
C VAL A 71 4.01 -17.78 31.27
N SER A 72 5.27 -17.73 31.72
CA SER A 72 6.19 -18.86 31.64
C SER A 72 6.72 -19.25 33.02
N LYS A 73 6.91 -20.55 33.24
CA LYS A 73 7.53 -21.06 34.47
C LYS A 73 9.02 -21.26 34.24
N THR A 74 9.85 -20.58 35.03
CA THR A 74 11.31 -20.59 34.90
C THR A 74 11.98 -21.29 36.09
N GLY A 75 13.19 -21.84 35.85
CA GLY A 75 14.05 -22.49 36.86
C GLY A 75 13.96 -24.02 36.87
N LYS A 76 14.96 -24.69 37.48
CA LYS A 76 15.04 -26.17 37.55
C LYS A 76 13.79 -26.84 38.16
N ARG A 77 13.15 -26.16 39.12
CA ARG A 77 11.91 -26.61 39.78
C ARG A 77 10.63 -25.97 39.21
N LYS A 78 10.72 -25.10 38.19
CA LYS A 78 9.58 -24.37 37.59
C LYS A 78 8.71 -23.58 38.60
N ASN A 79 9.29 -23.16 39.73
CA ASN A 79 8.56 -22.46 40.80
C ASN A 79 8.46 -20.94 40.59
N VAL A 80 9.26 -20.35 39.71
CA VAL A 80 9.23 -18.89 39.46
C VAL A 80 8.36 -18.61 38.25
N ILE A 81 7.31 -17.82 38.46
CA ILE A 81 6.41 -17.35 37.40
C ILE A 81 7.02 -16.09 36.79
N LYS A 82 7.36 -16.13 35.50
CA LYS A 82 7.82 -14.98 34.72
C LYS A 82 6.65 -14.50 33.85
N LYS A 83 6.33 -13.22 33.97
CA LYS A 83 5.37 -12.54 33.09
C LYS A 83 6.13 -11.77 32.02
N ASP A 84 5.83 -12.07 30.78
CA ASP A 84 6.25 -11.34 29.60
C ASP A 84 5.01 -10.78 28.90
N TYR A 85 5.18 -9.82 28.01
CA TYR A 85 4.08 -9.10 27.38
C TYR A 85 4.32 -9.01 25.89
N HIS A 86 3.28 -9.32 25.11
CA HIS A 86 3.24 -9.03 23.68
C HIS A 86 2.35 -7.81 23.48
N LEU A 87 2.88 -6.76 22.86
CA LEU A 87 2.19 -5.49 22.68
C LEU A 87 1.77 -5.35 21.23
N THR A 88 0.61 -4.76 20.96
CA THR A 88 0.26 -4.30 19.61
C THR A 88 1.29 -3.28 19.13
N LEU A 89 1.39 -3.13 17.80
CA LEU A 89 2.24 -2.08 17.23
C LEU A 89 1.82 -0.68 17.72
N ASP A 90 0.53 -0.42 17.92
CA ASP A 90 0.06 0.89 18.33
C ASP A 90 0.43 1.20 19.78
N MET A 91 0.23 0.26 20.71
CA MET A 91 0.73 0.40 22.07
C MET A 91 2.26 0.59 22.09
N ALA A 92 3.01 -0.17 21.28
CA ALA A 92 4.46 -0.03 21.21
C ALA A 92 4.92 1.35 20.69
N LYS A 93 4.23 1.89 19.68
CA LYS A 93 4.47 3.25 19.16
C LYS A 93 4.20 4.28 20.25
N GLU A 94 3.07 4.17 20.94
CA GLU A 94 2.71 5.10 22.02
C GLU A 94 3.77 5.08 23.12
N LEU A 95 4.16 3.90 23.60
CA LEU A 95 5.20 3.77 24.62
C LEU A 95 6.53 4.39 24.17
N ALA A 96 6.95 4.16 22.92
CA ALA A 96 8.15 4.77 22.38
C ALA A 96 8.07 6.31 22.35
N MET A 97 6.89 6.87 22.06
CA MET A 97 6.68 8.32 22.10
C MET A 97 6.66 8.89 23.52
N ILE A 98 6.11 8.14 24.48
CA ILE A 98 5.98 8.53 25.90
C ILE A 98 7.33 8.62 26.61
N GLU A 99 8.25 7.69 26.33
CA GLU A 99 9.55 7.65 27.03
C GLU A 99 10.42 8.90 26.79
N ASN A 100 10.12 9.71 25.77
CA ASN A 100 10.77 11.01 25.50
C ASN A 100 12.31 10.98 25.54
N ASN A 101 12.91 9.88 25.14
CA ASN A 101 14.36 9.71 25.04
C ASN A 101 14.82 9.71 23.57
N GLU A 102 16.14 9.63 23.33
CA GLU A 102 16.68 9.69 21.97
C GLU A 102 16.16 8.55 21.08
N GLN A 103 16.00 7.35 21.64
CA GLN A 103 15.48 6.19 20.93
C GLN A 103 13.98 6.38 20.60
N GLY A 104 13.19 6.86 21.55
CA GLY A 104 11.80 7.25 21.33
C GLY A 104 11.65 8.31 20.23
N ARG A 105 12.56 9.30 20.17
CA ARG A 105 12.60 10.30 19.08
C ARG A 105 12.93 9.68 17.73
N LYS A 106 13.89 8.74 17.67
CA LYS A 106 14.22 8.01 16.43
C LYS A 106 13.01 7.20 15.94
N VAL A 107 12.34 6.49 16.83
CA VAL A 107 11.12 5.72 16.54
C VAL A 107 10.02 6.63 16.02
N ARG A 108 9.75 7.74 16.71
CA ARG A 108 8.75 8.72 16.28
C ARG A 108 9.03 9.26 14.87
N ARG A 109 10.27 9.66 14.57
CA ARG A 109 10.64 10.16 13.23
C ARG A 109 10.46 9.06 12.18
N TYR A 110 10.92 7.84 12.47
CA TYR A 110 10.77 6.70 11.56
C TYR A 110 9.31 6.46 11.20
N PHE A 111 8.41 6.37 12.19
CA PHE A 111 6.99 6.14 11.92
C PHE A 111 6.34 7.30 11.17
N ILE A 112 6.66 8.55 11.51
CA ILE A 112 6.17 9.73 10.76
C ILE A 112 6.63 9.69 9.30
N ASP A 113 7.89 9.32 9.05
CA ASP A 113 8.43 9.24 7.69
C ASP A 113 7.79 8.08 6.90
N CYS A 114 7.54 6.95 7.55
CA CYS A 114 6.80 5.83 6.98
C CYS A 114 5.37 6.23 6.61
N GLU A 115 4.63 6.90 7.50
CA GLU A 115 3.27 7.39 7.24
C GLU A 115 3.22 8.37 6.08
N LYS A 116 4.16 9.32 6.03
CA LYS A 116 4.28 10.27 4.90
C LYS A 116 4.51 9.54 3.57
N LYS A 117 5.42 8.56 3.55
CA LYS A 117 5.69 7.75 2.35
C LYS A 117 4.45 6.94 1.96
N ALA A 118 3.82 6.26 2.90
CA ALA A 118 2.62 5.45 2.66
C ALA A 118 1.46 6.30 2.12
N ASN A 119 1.24 7.50 2.67
CA ASN A 119 0.22 8.43 2.19
C ASN A 119 0.53 8.93 0.77
N SER A 120 1.79 9.28 0.49
CA SER A 120 2.22 9.71 -0.85
C SER A 120 2.06 8.60 -1.89
N LEU A 121 2.41 7.36 -1.55
CA LEU A 121 2.22 6.19 -2.41
C LEU A 121 0.74 5.89 -2.66
N THR A 122 -0.09 5.94 -1.60
CA THR A 122 -1.53 5.73 -1.70
C THR A 122 -2.18 6.77 -2.63
N ALA A 123 -1.76 8.03 -2.55
CA ALA A 123 -2.24 9.08 -3.45
C ALA A 123 -1.90 8.78 -4.93
N GLN A 124 -0.64 8.41 -5.21
CA GLN A 124 -0.19 8.04 -6.56
C GLN A 124 -0.90 6.80 -7.10
N ILE A 125 -1.13 5.79 -6.25
CA ILE A 125 -1.90 4.59 -6.60
C ILE A 125 -3.33 4.97 -6.98
N THR A 126 -3.96 5.85 -6.19
CA THR A 126 -5.32 6.30 -6.43
C THR A 126 -5.43 7.04 -7.76
N GLU A 127 -4.54 8.00 -8.02
CA GLU A 127 -4.47 8.73 -9.29
C GLU A 127 -4.29 7.79 -10.49
N THR A 128 -3.32 6.88 -10.39
CA THR A 128 -3.03 5.89 -11.44
C THR A 128 -4.22 4.97 -11.68
N THR A 129 -4.93 4.56 -10.62
CA THR A 129 -6.12 3.69 -10.72
C THR A 129 -7.28 4.41 -11.42
N ILE A 130 -7.47 5.71 -11.13
CA ILE A 130 -8.50 6.53 -11.80
C ILE A 130 -8.16 6.68 -13.29
N LEU A 131 -6.91 7.00 -13.61
CA LEU A 131 -6.43 7.11 -14.98
C LEU A 131 -6.62 5.79 -15.74
N LEU A 132 -6.26 4.67 -15.13
CA LEU A 132 -6.41 3.34 -15.74
C LEU A 132 -7.87 3.05 -16.08
N LYS A 133 -8.79 3.28 -15.14
CA LYS A 133 -10.23 3.07 -15.34
C LYS A 133 -10.80 3.95 -16.45
N SER A 134 -10.35 5.20 -16.57
CA SER A 134 -10.82 6.10 -17.62
C SER A 134 -10.32 5.66 -19.00
N ILE A 135 -9.07 5.23 -19.10
CA ILE A 135 -8.50 4.68 -20.34
C ILE A 135 -9.22 3.41 -20.74
N ASP A 136 -9.47 2.47 -19.83
CA ASP A 136 -10.19 1.23 -20.11
C ASP A 136 -11.61 1.51 -20.64
N GLY A 137 -12.31 2.48 -20.02
CA GLY A 137 -13.61 2.94 -20.49
C GLY A 137 -13.56 3.52 -21.90
N ASN A 138 -12.64 4.44 -22.15
CA ASN A 138 -12.47 5.10 -23.45
C ASN A 138 -12.11 4.12 -24.55
N LEU A 139 -11.19 3.18 -24.29
CA LEU A 139 -10.80 2.15 -25.24
C LEU A 139 -11.97 1.21 -25.55
N SER A 140 -12.74 0.84 -24.53
CA SER A 140 -13.95 0.02 -24.70
C SER A 140 -14.99 0.73 -25.57
N GLU A 141 -15.20 2.03 -25.34
CA GLU A 141 -16.15 2.85 -26.10
C GLU A 141 -15.70 3.07 -27.55
N ALA A 142 -14.41 3.39 -27.76
CA ALA A 142 -13.82 3.50 -29.09
C ALA A 142 -13.92 2.17 -29.87
N GLY A 143 -13.66 1.04 -29.19
CA GLY A 143 -13.81 -0.29 -29.77
C GLY A 143 -15.24 -0.57 -30.24
N ARG A 144 -16.25 -0.23 -29.41
CA ARG A 144 -17.67 -0.35 -29.78
C ARG A 144 -18.02 0.58 -30.94
N TYR A 145 -17.59 1.84 -30.90
CA TYR A 145 -17.83 2.82 -31.95
C TYR A 145 -17.29 2.33 -33.30
N LEU A 146 -16.05 1.85 -33.34
CA LEU A 146 -15.45 1.28 -34.55
C LEU A 146 -16.15 0.00 -35.00
N ALA A 147 -16.56 -0.87 -34.09
CA ALA A 147 -17.29 -2.08 -34.45
C ALA A 147 -18.64 -1.78 -35.13
N ILE A 148 -19.37 -0.76 -34.63
CA ILE A 148 -20.68 -0.34 -35.13
C ILE A 148 -20.53 0.51 -36.39
N HIS A 149 -19.84 1.65 -36.27
CA HIS A 149 -19.75 2.65 -37.32
C HIS A 149 -18.65 2.36 -38.34
N GLY A 150 -17.57 1.67 -37.97
CA GLY A 150 -16.49 1.33 -38.92
C GLY A 150 -16.97 0.44 -40.07
N LYS A 151 -17.88 -0.51 -39.80
CA LYS A 151 -18.45 -1.39 -40.82
C LYS A 151 -19.39 -0.67 -41.79
N GLN A 152 -20.11 0.35 -41.33
CA GLN A 152 -21.15 1.02 -42.12
C GLN A 152 -20.69 2.35 -42.72
N THR A 153 -20.02 3.18 -41.94
CA THR A 153 -19.63 4.54 -42.33
C THR A 153 -18.60 4.56 -43.45
N LYS A 154 -17.59 3.68 -43.42
CA LYS A 154 -16.56 3.61 -44.48
C LYS A 154 -17.15 3.27 -45.86
N PRO A 155 -17.92 2.17 -46.04
CA PRO A 155 -18.53 1.89 -47.34
C PRO A 155 -19.56 2.93 -47.73
N THR A 156 -20.32 3.49 -46.77
CA THR A 156 -21.33 4.53 -47.05
C THR A 156 -20.68 5.80 -47.59
N LEU A 157 -19.62 6.31 -46.94
CA LEU A 157 -18.90 7.49 -47.40
C LEU A 157 -18.20 7.23 -48.73
N LYS A 158 -17.60 6.05 -48.92
CA LYS A 158 -16.99 5.67 -50.20
C LYS A 158 -18.03 5.64 -51.33
N GLY A 159 -19.21 5.08 -51.05
CA GLY A 159 -20.34 5.07 -51.99
C GLY A 159 -20.80 6.48 -52.34
N ARG A 160 -21.03 7.32 -51.32
CA ARG A 160 -21.47 8.71 -51.52
C ARG A 160 -20.42 9.56 -52.24
N LEU A 161 -19.13 9.36 -51.97
CA LEU A 161 -18.05 9.99 -52.71
C LEU A 161 -18.06 9.58 -54.19
N SER A 162 -18.23 8.28 -54.46
CA SER A 162 -18.33 7.77 -55.83
C SER A 162 -19.52 8.38 -56.59
N GLU A 163 -20.67 8.50 -55.91
CA GLU A 163 -21.87 9.15 -56.44
C GLU A 163 -21.63 10.63 -56.77
N LEU A 164 -20.98 11.39 -55.87
CA LEU A 164 -20.67 12.79 -56.08
C LEU A 164 -19.66 13.00 -57.22
N LEU A 165 -18.62 12.17 -57.29
CA LEU A 165 -17.63 12.20 -58.38
C LEU A 165 -18.30 11.94 -59.73
N GLN A 166 -19.20 10.95 -59.80
CA GLN A 166 -19.97 10.68 -61.02
C GLN A 166 -20.84 11.88 -61.43
N LYS A 167 -21.50 12.55 -60.47
CA LYS A 167 -22.31 13.75 -60.74
C LYS A 167 -21.47 14.94 -61.19
N ALA A 168 -20.24 15.06 -60.69
CA ALA A 168 -19.30 16.13 -61.05
C ALA A 168 -18.57 15.87 -62.38
N GLN A 169 -18.44 14.61 -62.80
CA GLN A 169 -17.71 14.17 -64.01
C GLN A 169 -18.04 14.97 -65.28
N PRO A 170 -19.30 15.33 -65.59
CA PRO A 170 -19.63 16.09 -66.80
C PRO A 170 -19.10 17.52 -66.81
N TYR A 171 -18.73 18.06 -65.64
CA TYR A 171 -18.28 19.44 -65.46
C TYR A 171 -16.76 19.55 -65.25
N LEU A 172 -16.04 18.43 -65.21
CA LEU A 172 -14.60 18.41 -64.99
C LEU A 172 -13.85 18.44 -66.34
N PRO A 173 -12.87 19.35 -66.51
CA PRO A 173 -12.35 19.65 -67.84
C PRO A 173 -11.55 18.49 -68.47
N PHE A 174 -10.84 17.61 -67.74
CA PHE A 174 -10.14 16.46 -68.34
C PHE A 174 -9.83 15.29 -67.35
N VAL A 175 -10.02 14.05 -67.85
CA VAL A 175 -9.51 12.71 -67.44
C VAL A 175 -9.99 12.05 -66.14
N GLU A 176 -10.44 10.80 -66.30
CA GLU A 176 -10.81 9.82 -65.27
C GLU A 176 -9.78 9.75 -64.13
N PHE A 177 -10.23 9.92 -62.88
CA PHE A 177 -9.45 9.53 -61.69
C PHE A 177 -9.45 7.99 -61.55
N GLY A 178 -8.93 7.30 -62.56
CA GLY A 178 -8.76 5.86 -62.61
C GLY A 178 -7.45 5.43 -61.95
N GLY A 179 -7.54 5.02 -60.69
CA GLY A 179 -6.70 4.01 -60.01
C GLY A 179 -5.19 3.99 -60.27
N VAL A 180 -4.41 4.44 -59.29
CA VAL A 180 -3.07 3.86 -59.07
C VAL A 180 -3.27 2.46 -58.47
N LYS A 181 -2.72 1.44 -59.13
CA LYS A 181 -2.64 0.05 -58.66
C LYS A 181 -1.87 -0.07 -57.35
#